data_AF-A0A7C1J2B4-F1
#
_entry.id   AF-A0A7C1J2B4-F1
#
_cell.length_a   1.000
_cell.length_b   1.000
_cell.length_c   1.000
_cell.angle_alpha   90.00
_cell.angle_beta   90.00
_cell.angle_gamma   90.00
#
_symmetry.space_group_name_H-M   'P 1'
#
loop_
_entity.id
_entity.type
_entity.pdbx_description
1 polymer ?
#
loop_
_entity_poly.entity_id
_entity_poly.type
_entity_poly.pdbx_seq_one_letter_code
_entity_poly.pdbx_strand_id
1 'polypeptide(L)'
;MTRVIRFGTHTFADTGVRVEDNFAVMRARESRLIGGDGSFDEDGENPSPRESGRVRFDCWLKGESPAEVAALRDTLRGLTALGARDLVIETDAGDQRSTRAKLIRVEMPEVYARMNRQHQYASLTWSAYPRWYSVEAPAASGSAQLCSGALTDFTRSHAGNIAAHPVITIAASTAITTLRVRRIVGGVTSDEIAYNGGLDASDILAIDTRRLRVTVNGEDAYREGFVALHPAWFRLMPGENTIRVVLGAGESASVTVNWLTTWV
;
A
#
# COMPACT_ATOMS: atom_id res chain seq x y z
N MET A 1 8.83 18.84 -7.53
CA MET A 1 7.50 19.05 -8.11
C MET A 1 6.73 17.75 -8.35
N THR A 2 5.93 17.41 -7.34
CA THR A 2 4.89 16.40 -7.44
C THR A 2 3.63 17.01 -8.07
N ARG A 3 2.98 16.30 -9.00
CA ARG A 3 1.69 16.70 -9.58
C ARG A 3 0.67 15.56 -9.54
N VAL A 4 -0.60 15.88 -9.38
CA VAL A 4 -1.69 14.89 -9.50
C VAL A 4 -2.01 14.72 -10.98
N ILE A 5 -1.95 13.49 -11.48
CA ILE A 5 -2.19 13.19 -12.90
C ILE A 5 -3.54 12.51 -13.14
N ARG A 6 -4.03 11.73 -12.17
CA ARG A 6 -5.26 10.95 -12.36
C ARG A 6 -5.99 10.67 -11.05
N PHE A 7 -7.33 10.71 -11.10
CA PHE A 7 -8.20 10.15 -10.07
C PHE A 7 -9.28 9.27 -10.72
N GLY A 8 -9.19 7.95 -10.52
CA GLY A 8 -10.01 7.00 -11.26
C GLY A 8 -9.72 7.06 -12.76
N THR A 9 -10.73 7.40 -13.56
CA THR A 9 -10.61 7.60 -15.01
C THR A 9 -10.35 9.05 -15.41
N HIS A 10 -10.51 10.00 -14.49
CA HIS A 10 -10.32 11.42 -14.78
C HIS A 10 -8.84 11.78 -14.74
N THR A 11 -8.35 12.36 -15.83
CA THR A 11 -6.98 12.88 -15.95
C THR A 11 -6.98 14.39 -15.75
N PHE A 12 -5.97 14.89 -15.04
CA PHE A 12 -5.78 16.32 -14.83
C PHE A 12 -4.79 16.85 -15.88
N ALA A 13 -5.20 17.87 -16.64
CA ALA A 13 -4.44 18.40 -17.79
C ALA A 13 -3.21 19.27 -17.42
N ASP A 14 -2.75 19.18 -16.16
CA ASP A 14 -1.70 20.00 -15.55
C ASP A 14 -2.12 21.46 -15.23
N THR A 15 -1.81 21.89 -13.99
CA THR A 15 -2.02 23.21 -13.33
C THR A 15 -2.02 23.08 -11.79
N GLY A 16 -1.39 22.04 -11.26
CA GLY A 16 -1.20 21.90 -9.81
C GLY A 16 -0.30 23.00 -9.28
N VAL A 17 -0.80 23.77 -8.32
CA VAL A 17 -0.02 24.76 -7.56
C VAL A 17 0.72 24.06 -6.43
N ARG A 18 0.05 23.10 -5.78
CA ARG A 18 0.55 22.45 -4.57
C ARG A 18 -0.09 21.08 -4.40
N VAL A 19 0.75 20.09 -4.08
CA VAL A 19 0.30 18.77 -3.59
C VAL A 19 0.87 18.63 -2.18
N GLU A 20 0.02 18.31 -1.22
CA GLU A 20 0.43 18.00 0.15
C GLU A 20 -0.19 16.68 0.58
N ASP A 21 0.55 15.91 1.35
CA ASP A 21 0.01 14.76 2.07
C ASP A 21 0.49 14.78 3.53
N ASN A 22 -0.22 14.03 4.38
CA ASN A 22 0.13 13.84 5.78
C ASN A 22 0.64 12.42 6.06
N PHE A 23 1.16 11.70 5.07
CA PHE A 23 1.44 10.26 5.22
C PHE A 23 2.61 9.98 6.17
N ALA A 24 3.47 10.97 6.38
CA ALA A 24 4.53 10.95 7.39
C ALA A 24 4.09 11.40 8.79
N VAL A 25 2.85 11.92 8.96
CA VAL A 25 2.35 12.38 10.26
C VAL A 25 1.95 11.18 11.11
N MET A 26 2.63 11.04 12.24
CA MET A 26 2.35 10.02 13.25
C MET A 26 1.51 10.63 14.38
N ARG A 27 0.60 9.83 14.95
CA ARG A 27 -0.16 10.23 16.12
C ARG A 27 0.44 9.56 17.35
N ALA A 28 1.35 10.27 18.03
CA ALA A 28 1.85 9.84 19.33
C ALA A 28 0.69 9.77 20.33
N ARG A 29 0.61 8.67 21.08
CA ARG A 29 -0.31 8.50 22.19
C ARG A 29 0.48 8.64 23.48
N GLU A 30 0.45 9.85 24.01
CA GLU A 30 1.14 10.15 25.27
C GLU A 30 0.12 10.34 26.38
N SER A 31 0.26 9.55 27.44
CA SER A 31 -0.48 9.75 28.69
C SER A 31 0.41 10.51 29.68
N ARG A 32 -0.15 11.50 30.38
CA ARG A 32 0.61 12.25 31.39
C ARG A 32 0.86 11.38 32.62
N LEU A 33 2.06 11.48 33.19
CA LEU A 33 2.35 10.85 34.48
C LEU A 33 1.58 11.55 35.59
N ILE A 34 0.80 10.79 36.37
CA ILE A 34 0.08 11.33 37.52
C ILE A 34 1.10 11.61 38.62
N GLY A 35 1.27 12.90 38.99
CA GLY A 35 2.12 13.32 40.11
C GLY A 35 3.61 13.46 39.78
N GLY A 36 4.00 13.51 38.51
CA GLY A 36 5.38 13.77 38.07
C GLY A 36 5.45 14.56 36.77
N ASP A 37 6.64 15.01 36.42
CA ASP A 37 6.91 15.68 35.14
C ASP A 37 7.15 14.63 34.04
N GLY A 38 6.53 14.82 32.88
CA GLY A 38 6.70 13.97 31.69
C GLY A 38 5.43 13.23 31.24
N SER A 39 5.59 12.44 30.18
CA SER A 39 4.56 11.59 29.60
C SER A 39 5.07 10.15 29.42
N PHE A 40 4.15 9.20 29.49
CA PHE A 40 4.34 7.82 29.12
C PHE A 40 3.82 7.63 27.69
N ASP A 41 4.70 7.17 26.80
CA ASP A 41 4.31 6.75 25.45
C ASP A 41 3.55 5.43 25.53
N GLU A 42 2.25 5.48 25.22
CA GLU A 42 1.36 4.31 25.23
C GLU A 42 1.75 3.28 24.17
N ASP A 43 2.47 3.69 23.12
CA ASP A 43 2.87 2.83 22.01
C ASP A 43 4.22 2.11 22.27
N GLY A 44 4.97 2.54 23.29
CA GLY A 44 6.23 1.93 23.72
C GLY A 44 7.36 2.03 22.69
N GLU A 45 8.05 0.91 22.40
CA GLU A 45 9.14 0.87 21.40
C GLU A 45 8.63 0.74 19.95
N ASN A 46 7.32 0.54 19.76
CA ASN A 46 6.75 0.37 18.43
C ASN A 46 6.50 1.75 17.77
N PRO A 47 6.57 1.84 16.43
CA PRO A 47 6.21 3.07 15.74
C PRO A 47 4.74 3.42 16.00
N SER A 48 4.47 4.66 16.39
CA SER A 48 3.11 5.13 16.65
C SER A 48 2.19 4.93 15.44
N PRO A 49 0.89 4.68 15.65
CA PRO A 49 -0.06 4.55 14.56
C PRO A 49 -0.09 5.79 13.66
N ARG A 50 -0.20 5.57 12.35
CA ARG A 50 -0.40 6.67 11.38
C ARG A 50 -1.81 7.26 11.53
N GLU A 51 -1.91 8.56 11.30
CA GLU A 51 -3.22 9.20 11.13
C GLU A 51 -3.90 8.68 9.85
N SER A 52 -5.23 8.85 9.77
CA SER A 52 -5.95 8.73 8.50
C SER A 52 -5.29 9.62 7.45
N GLY A 53 -4.91 9.01 6.32
CA GLY A 53 -4.23 9.72 5.25
C GLY A 53 -5.13 10.79 4.64
N ARG A 54 -4.54 11.94 4.35
CA ARG A 54 -5.14 13.07 3.65
C ARG A 54 -4.19 13.53 2.57
N VAL A 55 -4.73 13.77 1.39
CA VAL A 55 -4.01 14.40 0.29
C VAL A 55 -4.77 15.67 -0.06
N ARG A 56 -4.06 16.80 -0.17
CA ARG A 56 -4.58 18.08 -0.63
C ARG A 56 -3.94 18.43 -1.97
N PHE A 57 -4.77 18.83 -2.92
CA PHE A 57 -4.34 19.31 -4.21
C PHE A 57 -4.97 20.66 -4.48
N ASP A 58 -4.13 21.67 -4.62
CA ASP A 58 -4.54 23.00 -5.02
C ASP A 58 -4.18 23.20 -6.50
N CYS A 59 -5.15 23.60 -7.33
CA CYS A 59 -4.96 23.81 -8.76
C CYS A 59 -5.74 25.02 -9.29
N TRP A 60 -5.34 25.48 -10.48
CA TRP A 60 -6.07 26.49 -11.23
C TRP A 60 -6.83 25.85 -12.38
N LEU A 61 -8.16 25.97 -12.37
CA LEU A 61 -8.97 25.64 -13.53
C LEU A 61 -8.84 26.77 -14.54
N LYS A 62 -8.42 26.42 -15.75
CA LYS A 62 -8.26 27.35 -16.88
C LYS A 62 -9.22 26.91 -17.98
N GLY A 63 -10.02 27.84 -18.48
CA GLY A 63 -10.86 27.65 -19.65
C GLY A 63 -10.79 28.87 -20.56
N GLU A 64 -11.00 28.65 -21.86
CA GLU A 64 -11.02 29.74 -22.85
C GLU A 64 -12.30 30.57 -22.72
N SER A 65 -13.38 29.92 -22.27
CA SER A 65 -14.70 30.51 -22.04
C SER A 65 -15.24 30.28 -20.62
N PRO A 66 -16.16 31.13 -20.12
CA PRO A 66 -16.84 30.89 -18.85
C PRO A 66 -17.64 29.59 -18.82
N ALA A 67 -18.13 29.13 -19.98
CA ALA A 67 -18.86 27.87 -20.11
C ALA A 67 -17.95 26.65 -19.87
N GLU A 68 -16.72 26.68 -20.38
CA GLU A 68 -15.72 25.63 -20.11
C GLU A 68 -15.32 25.58 -18.63
N VAL A 69 -15.11 26.75 -18.00
CA VAL A 69 -14.81 26.79 -16.56
C VAL A 69 -15.99 26.23 -15.75
N ALA A 70 -17.24 26.51 -16.15
CA ALA A 70 -18.42 25.90 -15.55
C ALA A 70 -18.43 24.37 -15.70
N ALA A 71 -18.16 23.85 -16.91
CA ALA A 71 -18.09 22.41 -17.16
C ALA A 71 -16.97 21.73 -16.36
N LEU A 72 -15.81 22.37 -16.20
CA LEU A 72 -14.72 21.87 -15.36
C LEU A 72 -15.12 21.83 -13.87
N ARG A 73 -15.80 22.87 -13.36
CA ARG A 73 -16.31 22.88 -11.99
C ARG A 73 -17.30 21.74 -11.74
N ASP A 74 -18.22 21.52 -12.67
CA ASP A 74 -19.21 20.45 -12.57
C ASP A 74 -18.57 19.07 -12.68
N THR A 75 -17.56 18.92 -13.54
CA THR A 75 -16.75 17.69 -13.63
C THR A 75 -16.07 17.39 -12.30
N LEU A 76 -15.39 18.36 -11.69
CA LEU A 76 -14.72 18.18 -10.40
C LEU A 76 -15.71 17.86 -9.27
N ARG A 77 -16.87 18.52 -9.24
CA ARG A 77 -17.94 18.20 -8.30
C ARG A 77 -18.45 16.78 -8.51
N GLY A 78 -18.60 16.34 -9.76
CA GLY A 78 -19.00 14.98 -10.13
C GLY A 78 -18.03 13.90 -9.62
N LEU A 79 -16.74 14.21 -9.46
CA LEU A 79 -15.76 13.25 -8.91
C LEU A 79 -16.09 12.81 -7.48
N THR A 80 -16.83 13.61 -6.72
CA THR A 80 -17.25 13.25 -5.35
C THR A 80 -18.17 12.03 -5.32
N ALA A 81 -18.89 11.74 -6.41
CA ALA A 81 -19.78 10.60 -6.51
C ALA A 81 -19.05 9.27 -6.82
N LEU A 82 -17.80 9.29 -7.26
CA LEU A 82 -17.07 8.10 -7.71
C LEU A 82 -16.64 7.14 -6.60
N GLY A 83 -16.72 7.59 -5.34
CA GLY A 83 -16.31 6.82 -4.17
C GLY A 83 -14.78 6.68 -4.05
N ALA A 84 -14.32 5.58 -3.47
CA ALA A 84 -12.90 5.29 -3.34
C ALA A 84 -12.34 4.80 -4.68
N ARG A 85 -11.34 5.50 -5.23
CA ARG A 85 -10.65 5.19 -6.48
C ARG A 85 -9.14 5.43 -6.32
N ASP A 86 -8.37 5.05 -7.32
CA ASP A 86 -6.93 5.24 -7.27
C ASP A 86 -6.60 6.69 -7.64
N LEU A 87 -5.88 7.35 -6.76
CA LEU A 87 -5.27 8.66 -6.95
C LEU A 87 -3.83 8.44 -7.36
N VAL A 88 -3.44 8.94 -8.53
CA VAL A 88 -2.09 8.79 -9.06
C VAL A 88 -1.43 10.16 -9.12
N ILE A 89 -0.23 10.21 -8.54
CA ILE A 89 0.68 11.35 -8.60
C ILE A 89 1.90 10.98 -9.44
N GLU A 90 2.51 12.00 -10.03
CA GLU A 90 3.80 11.92 -10.68
C GLU A 90 4.79 12.76 -9.88
N THR A 91 5.98 12.23 -9.64
CA THR A 91 7.07 12.91 -8.94
C THR A 91 8.12 13.39 -9.94
N ASP A 92 9.12 14.15 -9.48
CA ASP A 92 10.07 14.88 -10.35
C ASP A 92 10.85 14.05 -11.38
N ALA A 93 10.93 12.74 -11.20
CA ALA A 93 11.61 11.83 -12.12
C ALA A 93 10.67 11.19 -13.16
N GLY A 94 9.41 11.63 -13.25
CA GLY A 94 8.38 10.94 -14.03
C GLY A 94 7.84 9.67 -13.35
N ASP A 95 8.38 9.33 -12.17
CA ASP A 95 7.93 8.19 -11.38
C ASP A 95 6.51 8.42 -10.89
N GLN A 96 5.65 7.46 -11.20
CA GLN A 96 4.25 7.49 -10.79
C GLN A 96 4.04 6.69 -9.52
N ARG A 97 3.25 7.26 -8.62
CA ARG A 97 2.80 6.62 -7.38
C ARG A 97 1.29 6.69 -7.28
N SER A 98 0.69 5.65 -6.73
CA SER A 98 -0.75 5.54 -6.56
C SER A 98 -1.12 5.36 -5.09
N THR A 99 -2.30 5.82 -4.71
CA THR A 99 -2.91 5.44 -3.44
C THR A 99 -4.41 5.30 -3.60
N ARG A 100 -5.05 4.48 -2.75
CA ARG A 100 -6.50 4.37 -2.74
C ARG A 100 -7.06 5.55 -1.95
N ALA A 101 -7.85 6.38 -2.61
CA ALA A 101 -8.33 7.63 -2.06
C ALA A 101 -9.82 7.84 -2.36
N LYS A 102 -10.52 8.55 -1.48
CA LYS A 102 -11.90 9.01 -1.65
C LYS A 102 -11.91 10.52 -1.57
N LEU A 103 -12.42 11.20 -2.60
CA LEU A 103 -12.57 12.65 -2.59
C LEU A 103 -13.63 13.02 -1.54
N ILE A 104 -13.25 13.81 -0.55
CA ILE A 104 -14.12 14.20 0.57
C ILE A 104 -14.53 15.67 0.53
N ARG A 105 -13.75 16.51 -0.18
CA ARG A 105 -14.00 17.94 -0.22
C ARG A 105 -13.47 18.54 -1.52
N VAL A 106 -14.26 19.45 -2.09
CA VAL A 106 -13.90 20.33 -3.20
C VAL A 106 -14.29 21.76 -2.82
N GLU A 107 -13.31 22.62 -2.65
CA GLU A 107 -13.48 24.05 -2.35
C GLU A 107 -13.11 24.88 -3.57
N MET A 108 -14.00 25.74 -4.02
CA MET A 108 -13.79 26.62 -5.19
C MET A 108 -14.25 28.04 -4.85
N PRO A 109 -13.49 28.79 -4.04
CA PRO A 109 -13.86 30.14 -3.65
C PRO A 109 -13.88 31.05 -4.88
N GLU A 110 -14.98 31.79 -5.06
CA GLU A 110 -15.11 32.82 -6.09
C GLU A 110 -14.79 34.20 -5.50
N VAL A 111 -13.74 34.84 -6.00
CA VAL A 111 -13.41 36.23 -5.61
C VAL A 111 -13.58 37.13 -6.83
N TYR A 112 -14.80 37.65 -6.99
CA TYR A 112 -15.19 38.50 -8.13
C TYR A 112 -14.32 39.76 -8.31
N ALA A 113 -13.69 40.25 -7.24
CA ALA A 113 -12.91 41.48 -7.26
C ALA A 113 -11.46 41.30 -7.77
N ARG A 114 -10.96 40.06 -7.94
CA ARG A 114 -9.53 39.81 -8.21
C ARG A 114 -9.24 38.78 -9.31
N MET A 115 -10.25 38.22 -9.98
CA MET A 115 -10.05 37.14 -10.96
C MET A 115 -10.73 37.45 -12.30
N ASN A 116 -10.02 37.18 -13.40
CA ASN A 116 -10.64 37.08 -14.71
C ASN A 116 -11.58 35.85 -14.74
N ARG A 117 -12.70 35.95 -15.45
CA ARG A 117 -13.73 34.88 -15.51
C ARG A 117 -13.24 33.55 -16.13
N GLN A 118 -11.99 33.49 -16.57
CA GLN A 118 -11.34 32.35 -17.23
C GLN A 118 -10.47 31.52 -16.28
N HIS A 119 -10.22 32.00 -15.06
CA HIS A 119 -9.45 31.30 -14.05
C HIS A 119 -10.24 31.13 -12.76
N GLN A 120 -10.25 29.91 -12.23
CA GLN A 120 -10.87 29.57 -10.96
C GLN A 120 -9.89 28.76 -10.12
N TYR A 121 -9.66 29.18 -8.88
CA TYR A 121 -8.92 28.38 -7.92
C TYR A 121 -9.77 27.21 -7.40
N ALA A 122 -9.19 26.02 -7.32
CA ALA A 122 -9.81 24.85 -6.74
C ALA A 122 -8.87 24.16 -5.75
N SER A 123 -9.40 23.77 -4.59
CA SER A 123 -8.74 22.96 -3.57
C SER A 123 -9.51 21.66 -3.42
N LEU A 124 -8.85 20.54 -3.66
CA LEU A 124 -9.39 19.19 -3.55
C LEU A 124 -8.74 18.49 -2.37
N THR A 125 -9.53 17.84 -1.54
CA THR A 125 -9.02 17.03 -0.43
C THR A 125 -9.57 15.62 -0.51
N TRP A 126 -8.67 14.64 -0.47
CA TRP A 126 -9.01 13.22 -0.38
C TRP A 126 -8.71 12.67 1.01
N SER A 127 -9.55 11.74 1.45
CA SER A 127 -9.19 10.77 2.48
C SER A 127 -8.54 9.58 1.79
N ALA A 128 -7.32 9.22 2.18
CA ALA A 128 -6.51 8.22 1.51
C ALA A 128 -5.94 7.20 2.50
N TYR A 129 -5.54 6.04 1.98
CA TYR A 129 -4.70 5.15 2.74
C TYR A 129 -3.32 5.81 2.93
N PRO A 130 -2.75 5.86 4.14
CA PRO A 130 -1.59 6.71 4.46
C PRO A 130 -0.27 6.10 3.98
N ARG A 131 -0.19 5.82 2.68
CA ARG A 131 0.98 5.37 1.95
C ARG A 131 0.76 5.50 0.45
N TRP A 132 1.86 5.72 -0.25
CA TRP A 132 1.97 5.63 -1.69
C TRP A 132 2.42 4.22 -2.11
N TYR A 133 1.92 3.76 -3.25
CA TYR A 133 2.26 2.49 -3.89
C TYR A 133 2.85 2.74 -5.27
N SER A 134 3.68 1.83 -5.77
CA SER A 134 4.04 1.84 -7.18
C SER A 134 2.80 1.55 -8.03
N VAL A 135 2.71 2.18 -9.20
CA VAL A 135 1.63 1.89 -10.16
C VAL A 135 1.76 0.47 -10.71
N GLU A 136 3.00 0.04 -10.94
CA GLU A 136 3.34 -1.29 -11.41
C GLU A 136 4.14 -2.04 -10.33
N ALA A 137 4.05 -3.36 -10.32
CA ALA A 137 4.88 -4.19 -9.47
C ALA A 137 6.35 -4.11 -9.95
N PRO A 138 7.35 -4.10 -9.05
CA PRO A 138 8.75 -4.13 -9.47
C PRO A 138 9.06 -5.44 -10.20
N ALA A 139 10.04 -5.45 -11.10
CA ALA A 139 10.34 -6.62 -11.95
C ALA A 139 10.61 -7.92 -11.17
N ALA A 140 11.18 -7.83 -9.95
CA ALA A 140 11.43 -8.99 -9.08
C ALA A 140 10.19 -9.45 -8.29
N SER A 141 9.12 -8.65 -8.26
CA SER A 141 7.82 -9.04 -7.71
C SER A 141 7.15 -9.98 -8.69
N GLY A 142 6.68 -11.12 -8.18
CA GLY A 142 6.02 -12.12 -9.03
C GLY A 142 6.96 -13.14 -9.66
N SER A 143 8.28 -12.99 -9.51
CA SER A 143 9.23 -14.01 -9.94
C SER A 143 9.12 -15.24 -9.03
N ALA A 144 8.83 -16.39 -9.64
CA ALA A 144 8.68 -17.65 -8.94
C ALA A 144 10.04 -18.23 -8.53
N GLN A 145 10.13 -18.73 -7.30
CA GLN A 145 11.30 -19.42 -6.77
C GLN A 145 10.96 -20.89 -6.52
N LEU A 146 11.70 -21.79 -7.16
CA LEU A 146 11.62 -23.21 -6.84
C LEU A 146 12.21 -23.44 -5.45
N CYS A 147 11.41 -24.06 -4.58
CA CYS A 147 11.77 -24.43 -3.22
C CYS A 147 11.60 -25.94 -3.10
N SER A 148 12.63 -26.63 -2.63
CA SER A 148 12.60 -28.09 -2.45
C SER A 148 13.45 -28.51 -1.27
N GLY A 149 13.09 -29.65 -0.69
CA GLY A 149 13.76 -30.17 0.50
C GLY A 149 13.45 -29.36 1.76
N ALA A 150 14.24 -29.56 2.81
CA ALA A 150 13.91 -29.04 4.13
C ALA A 150 13.94 -27.50 4.25
N LEU A 151 14.79 -26.83 3.46
CA LEU A 151 15.03 -25.40 3.59
C LEU A 151 15.52 -24.80 2.27
N THR A 152 14.89 -23.73 1.82
CA THR A 152 15.35 -22.91 0.69
C THR A 152 15.35 -21.44 1.08
N ASP A 153 16.46 -20.75 0.83
CA ASP A 153 16.59 -19.30 1.04
C ASP A 153 16.69 -18.57 -0.29
N PHE A 154 16.03 -17.42 -0.39
CA PHE A 154 16.19 -16.49 -1.52
C PHE A 154 15.98 -15.05 -1.06
N THR A 155 16.43 -14.09 -1.86
CA THR A 155 16.32 -12.67 -1.52
C THR A 155 15.27 -11.96 -2.37
N ARG A 156 14.63 -10.95 -1.78
CA ARG A 156 13.77 -9.97 -2.47
C ARG A 156 14.12 -8.57 -1.99
N SER A 157 14.41 -7.67 -2.94
CA SER A 157 14.76 -6.29 -2.64
C SER A 157 13.54 -5.38 -2.76
N HIS A 158 13.26 -4.60 -1.72
CA HIS A 158 12.19 -3.62 -1.66
C HIS A 158 12.77 -2.20 -1.69
N ALA A 159 12.59 -1.50 -2.81
CA ALA A 159 13.15 -0.16 -3.02
C ALA A 159 12.36 0.99 -2.33
N GLY A 160 11.28 0.66 -1.61
CA GLY A 160 10.47 1.65 -0.90
C GLY A 160 11.12 2.09 0.42
N ASN A 161 10.56 3.11 1.06
CA ASN A 161 11.05 3.62 2.34
C ASN A 161 10.22 3.14 3.56
N ILE A 162 9.17 2.34 3.32
CA ILE A 162 8.35 1.71 4.37
C ILE A 162 8.05 0.26 4.01
N ALA A 163 7.60 -0.52 4.99
CA ALA A 163 7.29 -1.94 4.77
C ALA A 163 6.16 -2.16 3.73
N ALA A 164 6.40 -3.07 2.81
CA ALA A 164 5.37 -3.63 1.93
C ALA A 164 4.72 -4.89 2.52
N HIS A 165 3.45 -5.11 2.19
CA HIS A 165 2.69 -6.30 2.56
C HIS A 165 2.46 -7.14 1.30
N PRO A 166 3.20 -8.26 1.12
CA PRO A 166 3.12 -9.04 -0.09
C PRO A 166 1.89 -9.95 -0.15
N VAL A 167 1.56 -10.39 -1.36
CA VAL A 167 0.79 -11.61 -1.60
C VAL A 167 1.78 -12.73 -1.87
N ILE A 168 1.77 -13.75 -1.02
CA ILE A 168 2.64 -14.93 -1.16
C ILE A 168 1.81 -16.05 -1.77
N THR A 169 2.25 -16.57 -2.90
CA THR A 169 1.60 -17.68 -3.61
C THR A 169 2.52 -18.89 -3.57
N ILE A 170 2.00 -20.03 -3.16
CA ILE A 170 2.69 -21.31 -3.11
C ILE A 170 1.94 -22.26 -4.03
N ALA A 171 2.58 -22.68 -5.13
CA ALA A 171 2.07 -23.71 -6.02
C ALA A 171 2.77 -25.03 -5.71
N ALA A 172 2.05 -25.97 -5.11
CA ALA A 172 2.58 -27.24 -4.66
C ALA A 172 2.94 -28.13 -5.86
N SER A 173 4.20 -28.59 -5.93
CA SER A 173 4.66 -29.52 -6.98
C SER A 173 4.53 -30.98 -6.55
N THR A 174 4.58 -31.22 -5.24
CA THR A 174 4.24 -32.47 -4.57
C THR A 174 3.23 -32.17 -3.47
N ALA A 175 2.70 -33.19 -2.79
CA ALA A 175 1.98 -32.96 -1.54
C ALA A 175 2.89 -32.25 -0.53
N ILE A 176 2.34 -31.30 0.23
CA ILE A 176 3.02 -30.51 1.25
C ILE A 176 2.26 -30.64 2.56
N THR A 177 2.94 -31.14 3.59
CA THR A 177 2.39 -31.29 4.93
C THR A 177 3.02 -30.30 5.92
N THR A 178 4.19 -29.77 5.59
CA THR A 178 4.88 -28.75 6.38
C THR A 178 5.15 -27.54 5.51
N LEU A 179 4.53 -26.40 5.80
CA LEU A 179 4.83 -25.15 5.12
C LEU A 179 5.06 -24.03 6.12
N ARG A 180 6.27 -23.44 6.09
CA ARG A 180 6.56 -22.17 6.75
C ARG A 180 7.29 -21.24 5.81
N VAL A 181 6.91 -19.97 5.83
CA VAL A 181 7.62 -18.89 5.13
C VAL A 181 8.07 -17.88 6.17
N ARG A 182 9.38 -17.60 6.19
CA ARG A 182 10.04 -16.76 7.19
C ARG A 182 10.78 -15.61 6.53
N ARG A 183 10.80 -14.45 7.18
CA ARG A 183 11.80 -13.41 6.90
C ARG A 183 12.93 -13.52 7.91
N ILE A 184 14.16 -13.63 7.44
CA ILE A 184 15.36 -13.78 8.27
C ILE A 184 16.12 -12.45 8.31
N VAL A 185 16.48 -12.00 9.51
CA VAL A 185 17.28 -10.79 9.75
C VAL A 185 18.38 -11.14 10.74
N GLY A 186 19.65 -10.98 10.35
CA GLY A 186 20.78 -11.33 11.21
C GLY A 186 20.78 -12.79 11.67
N GLY A 187 20.23 -13.71 10.87
CA GLY A 187 20.09 -15.13 11.21
C GLY A 187 18.87 -15.49 12.08
N VAL A 188 18.09 -14.51 12.52
CA VAL A 188 16.90 -14.72 13.36
C VAL A 188 15.62 -14.56 12.55
N THR A 189 14.59 -15.37 12.85
CA THR A 189 13.25 -15.22 12.29
C THR A 189 12.63 -13.92 12.79
N SER A 190 12.39 -12.98 11.88
CA SER A 190 11.76 -11.69 12.19
C SER A 190 10.25 -11.71 11.93
N ASP A 191 9.81 -12.32 10.84
CA ASP A 191 8.39 -12.61 10.55
C ASP A 191 8.26 -14.09 10.15
N GLU A 192 7.12 -14.73 10.47
CA GLU A 192 6.81 -16.10 10.08
C GLU A 192 5.31 -16.25 9.81
N ILE A 193 4.99 -16.95 8.73
CA ILE A 193 3.67 -17.53 8.48
C ILE A 193 3.81 -19.04 8.27
N ALA A 194 2.81 -19.79 8.71
CA ALA A 194 2.73 -21.23 8.57
C ALA A 194 1.34 -21.63 8.08
N TYR A 195 1.27 -22.72 7.33
CA TYR A 195 0.03 -23.35 6.91
C TYR A 195 0.08 -24.85 7.21
N ASN A 196 -0.81 -25.30 8.09
CA ASN A 196 -0.84 -26.67 8.59
C ASN A 196 -1.96 -27.52 7.95
N GLY A 197 -2.75 -26.97 7.02
CA GLY A 197 -3.91 -27.63 6.41
C GLY A 197 -3.59 -28.73 5.41
N GLY A 198 -2.32 -28.95 5.07
CA GLY A 198 -1.90 -29.81 3.97
C GLY A 198 -2.23 -29.19 2.60
N LEU A 199 -1.42 -29.49 1.60
CA LEU A 199 -1.67 -29.15 0.19
C LEU A 199 -1.41 -30.37 -0.65
N ASP A 200 -2.30 -30.70 -1.58
CA ASP A 200 -2.07 -31.74 -2.56
C ASP A 200 -1.19 -31.21 -3.71
N ALA A 201 -0.64 -32.11 -4.51
CA ALA A 201 0.11 -31.70 -5.70
C ALA A 201 -0.81 -30.91 -6.64
N SER A 202 -0.30 -29.78 -7.15
CA SER A 202 -1.01 -28.78 -7.98
C SER A 202 -1.90 -27.78 -7.22
N ASP A 203 -2.07 -27.91 -5.89
CA ASP A 203 -2.78 -26.90 -5.13
C ASP A 203 -2.05 -25.55 -5.13
N ILE A 204 -2.84 -24.48 -5.15
CA ILE A 204 -2.37 -23.11 -5.08
C ILE A 204 -2.85 -22.47 -3.79
N LEU A 205 -1.94 -22.30 -2.84
CA LEU A 205 -2.16 -21.51 -1.63
C LEU A 205 -1.78 -20.04 -1.91
N ALA A 206 -2.70 -19.12 -1.67
CA ALA A 206 -2.45 -17.69 -1.75
C ALA A 206 -2.71 -17.02 -0.39
N ILE A 207 -1.70 -16.32 0.12
CA ILE A 207 -1.72 -15.61 1.40
C ILE A 207 -1.56 -14.11 1.10
N ASP A 208 -2.67 -13.38 1.11
CA ASP A 208 -2.70 -11.94 0.93
C ASP A 208 -2.56 -11.24 2.29
N THR A 209 -1.34 -10.85 2.62
CA THR A 209 -1.03 -10.20 3.92
C THR A 209 -1.56 -8.78 4.00
N ARG A 210 -1.91 -8.16 2.87
CA ARG A 210 -2.49 -6.81 2.83
C ARG A 210 -3.98 -6.85 3.15
N ARG A 211 -4.70 -7.85 2.64
CA ARG A 211 -6.15 -8.02 2.87
C ARG A 211 -6.48 -8.98 4.01
N LEU A 212 -5.46 -9.59 4.62
CA LEU A 212 -5.60 -10.61 5.65
C LEU A 212 -6.52 -11.75 5.17
N ARG A 213 -6.21 -12.30 3.99
CA ARG A 213 -6.95 -13.41 3.37
C ARG A 213 -6.02 -14.56 3.03
N VAL A 214 -6.49 -15.78 3.26
CA VAL A 214 -5.79 -17.03 2.90
C VAL A 214 -6.74 -17.87 2.08
N THR A 215 -6.29 -18.37 0.93
CA THR A 215 -7.10 -19.23 0.08
C THR A 215 -6.32 -20.40 -0.48
N VAL A 216 -6.96 -21.56 -0.59
CA VAL A 216 -6.47 -22.70 -1.38
C VAL A 216 -7.37 -22.85 -2.59
N ASN A 217 -6.79 -22.80 -3.79
CA ASN A 217 -7.51 -22.89 -5.07
C ASN A 217 -8.67 -21.87 -5.20
N GLY A 218 -8.56 -20.73 -4.51
CA GLY A 218 -9.55 -19.65 -4.50
C GLY A 218 -10.57 -19.70 -3.36
N GLU A 219 -10.70 -20.85 -2.68
CA GLU A 219 -11.59 -21.05 -1.54
C GLU A 219 -10.94 -20.57 -0.23
N ASP A 220 -11.75 -20.08 0.72
CA ASP A 220 -11.24 -19.58 2.00
C ASP A 220 -10.61 -20.71 2.83
N ALA A 221 -9.34 -20.54 3.19
CA ALA A 221 -8.56 -21.50 3.96
C ALA A 221 -7.98 -20.89 5.24
N TYR A 222 -8.45 -19.70 5.64
CA TYR A 222 -7.93 -19.00 6.81
C TYR A 222 -8.08 -19.80 8.11
N ARG A 223 -9.17 -20.57 8.25
CA ARG A 223 -9.45 -21.37 9.45
C ARG A 223 -8.79 -22.75 9.42
N GLU A 224 -8.18 -23.13 8.31
CA GLU A 224 -7.65 -24.47 8.05
C GLU A 224 -6.16 -24.57 8.40
N GLY A 225 -5.78 -24.01 9.55
CA GLY A 225 -4.42 -24.15 10.07
C GLY A 225 -3.42 -23.10 9.61
N PHE A 226 -3.89 -21.93 9.14
CA PHE A 226 -3.02 -20.76 8.99
C PHE A 226 -2.62 -20.18 10.36
N VAL A 227 -1.33 -19.90 10.52
CA VAL A 227 -0.77 -19.27 11.72
C VAL A 227 0.25 -18.20 11.31
N ALA A 228 0.29 -17.09 12.02
CA ALA A 228 1.29 -16.04 11.81
C ALA A 228 1.93 -15.62 13.14
N LEU A 229 3.23 -15.32 13.11
CA LEU A 229 3.99 -14.84 14.28
C LEU A 229 3.54 -13.45 14.73
N HIS A 230 3.20 -12.59 13.78
CA HIS A 230 2.79 -11.20 14.04
C HIS A 230 1.42 -10.90 13.42
N PRO A 231 0.66 -9.92 13.97
CA PRO A 231 -0.64 -9.51 13.40
C PRO A 231 -0.56 -8.97 11.96
N ALA A 232 0.59 -8.40 11.57
CA ALA A 232 0.83 -7.95 10.19
C ALA A 232 1.18 -9.09 9.21
N TRP A 233 1.19 -10.33 9.71
CA TRP A 233 1.53 -11.60 9.06
C TRP A 233 2.95 -11.70 8.51
N PHE A 234 3.26 -10.92 7.48
CA PHE A 234 4.55 -10.89 6.83
C PHE A 234 4.80 -9.52 6.21
N ARG A 235 6.05 -9.02 6.32
CA ARG A 235 6.43 -7.70 5.83
C ARG A 235 7.72 -7.78 5.04
N LEU A 236 7.81 -7.00 3.97
CA LEU A 236 9.06 -6.73 3.26
C LEU A 236 9.55 -5.35 3.68
N MET A 237 10.63 -5.30 4.45
CA MET A 237 11.24 -4.05 4.90
C MET A 237 12.01 -3.40 3.74
N PRO A 238 12.23 -2.07 3.76
CA PRO A 238 13.18 -1.41 2.86
C PRO A 238 14.53 -2.13 2.77
N GLY A 239 15.04 -2.28 1.55
CA GLY A 239 16.28 -2.98 1.26
C GLY A 239 16.09 -4.47 1.00
N GLU A 240 17.13 -5.26 1.25
CA GLU A 240 17.14 -6.70 1.00
C GLU A 240 16.42 -7.48 2.10
N ASN A 241 15.55 -8.40 1.70
CA ASN A 241 14.84 -9.30 2.59
C ASN A 241 15.22 -10.74 2.24
N THR A 242 15.84 -11.45 3.18
CA THR A 242 16.06 -12.89 3.07
C THR A 242 14.79 -13.62 3.45
N ILE A 243 14.23 -14.37 2.49
CA ILE A 243 13.04 -15.19 2.67
C ILE A 243 13.47 -16.65 2.72
N ARG A 244 13.04 -17.33 3.77
CA ARG A 244 13.29 -18.76 4.00
C ARG A 244 11.99 -19.53 3.92
N VAL A 245 11.95 -20.51 3.04
CA VAL A 245 10.84 -21.46 2.91
C VAL A 245 11.28 -22.79 3.52
N VAL A 246 10.47 -23.31 4.43
CA VAL A 246 10.69 -24.60 5.11
C VAL A 246 9.59 -25.55 4.65
N LEU A 247 10.00 -26.65 4.02
CA LEU A 247 9.13 -27.75 3.59
C LEU A 247 9.56 -29.05 4.28
N GLY A 248 8.74 -30.09 4.16
CA GLY A 248 9.09 -31.46 4.55
C GLY A 248 10.14 -32.07 3.60
N ALA A 249 10.79 -33.15 4.06
CA ALA A 249 11.74 -33.87 3.21
C ALA A 249 11.04 -34.49 2.00
N GLY A 250 11.57 -34.23 0.79
CA GLY A 250 10.97 -34.69 -0.47
C GLY A 250 9.81 -33.82 -0.97
N GLU A 251 9.39 -32.81 -0.21
CA GLU A 251 8.37 -31.86 -0.64
C GLU A 251 8.98 -30.77 -1.53
N SER A 252 8.18 -30.25 -2.45
CA SER A 252 8.59 -29.18 -3.36
C SER A 252 7.42 -28.27 -3.77
N ALA A 253 7.74 -26.99 -3.96
CA ALA A 253 6.78 -25.96 -4.36
C ALA A 253 7.46 -24.86 -5.18
N SER A 254 6.65 -24.15 -5.97
CA SER A 254 7.04 -22.87 -6.55
C SER A 254 6.46 -21.75 -5.69
N VAL A 255 7.31 -20.89 -5.16
CA VAL A 255 6.93 -19.78 -4.27
C VAL A 255 7.10 -18.45 -4.98
N THR A 256 6.02 -17.70 -5.06
CA THR A 256 5.99 -16.36 -5.65
C THR A 256 5.65 -15.34 -4.58
N VAL A 257 6.44 -14.26 -4.53
CA VAL A 257 6.20 -13.13 -3.61
C VAL A 257 5.87 -11.92 -4.46
N ASN A 258 4.63 -11.46 -4.39
CA ASN A 258 4.12 -10.31 -5.13
C ASN A 258 3.97 -9.11 -4.19
N TRP A 259 4.52 -7.96 -4.53
CA TRP A 259 4.35 -6.72 -3.76
C TRP A 259 4.32 -5.49 -4.65
N LEU A 260 3.77 -4.40 -4.12
CA LEU A 260 3.97 -3.07 -4.68
C LEU A 260 5.02 -2.36 -3.84
N THR A 261 5.88 -1.56 -4.48
CA THR A 261 6.82 -0.71 -3.75
C THR A 261 6.03 0.33 -2.97
N THR A 262 6.42 0.63 -1.73
CA THR A 262 5.64 1.47 -0.82
C THR A 262 6.44 2.64 -0.29
N TRP A 263 5.80 3.81 -0.24
CA TRP A 263 6.37 5.03 0.33
C TRP A 263 5.43 5.71 1.33
N VAL A 264 6.01 6.49 2.25
CA VAL A 264 5.32 7.62 2.90
C VAL A 264 5.48 8.86 2.07
#